data_AF-A0A7W9T4S3-F1
#
_entry.id   AF-A0A7W9T4S3-F1
#
_cell.length_a   1.000
_cell.length_b   1.000
_cell.length_c   1.000
_cell.angle_alpha   90.00
_cell.angle_beta   90.00
_cell.angle_gamma   90.00
#
_symmetry.space_group_name_H-M   'P 1'
#
loop_
_entity.id
_entity.type
_entity.pdbx_description
1 polymer ?
#
loop_
_entity_poly.entity_id
_entity_poly.type
_entity_poly.pdbx_seq_one_letter_code
_entity_poly.pdbx_strand_id
1 'polypeptide(L)'
;MKEKFGAQNVVSFTLHQDEKTPHIHAVLAPITAKNTLSADQLFNPKSLRQLQTDYAQAMAPHGFERGVEHSQAKHDPMQRLYGLEAQHAQRVAELTRPTAPAPAFQLSDPPLLGRDEWKAREEARINAELARQAEAARAQLVEVAKLAQANTAAAEQVRVLQKQLSTSEGLKQGNFTGLQEATKQVEVGDQMFDKMAVRYAQGEDLADFREFGATVREQERAELTRVVEGMLTKPVRDGDDFQAKLQAAGYQVQRDEQGKGIFIHEASGATFKTTEIQPNGKAIGPQLTATIERTTQQALTKSKGQSRGGGIGMG
;
A
#
# COMPACT_ATOMS: atom_id res chain seq x y z
N MET A 1 -11.18 7.51 -10.33
CA MET A 1 -12.23 6.86 -9.52
C MET A 1 -13.24 6.08 -10.35
N LYS A 2 -13.95 6.70 -11.30
CA LYS A 2 -14.96 5.99 -12.13
C LYS A 2 -14.37 4.80 -12.90
N GLU A 3 -13.20 4.96 -13.48
CA GLU A 3 -12.47 3.89 -14.18
C GLU A 3 -12.12 2.71 -13.25
N LYS A 4 -11.66 3.00 -12.03
CA LYS A 4 -11.19 1.98 -11.08
C LYS A 4 -12.30 1.28 -10.31
N PHE A 5 -13.33 2.03 -9.91
CA PHE A 5 -14.39 1.53 -9.03
C PHE A 5 -15.74 1.35 -9.74
N GLY A 6 -15.89 1.81 -10.99
CA GLY A 6 -17.16 1.85 -11.70
C GLY A 6 -17.93 3.14 -11.44
N ALA A 7 -18.59 3.69 -12.46
CA ALA A 7 -19.38 4.91 -12.34
C ALA A 7 -20.57 4.74 -11.39
N GLN A 8 -21.16 3.54 -11.36
CA GLN A 8 -22.26 3.16 -10.47
C GLN A 8 -21.89 3.14 -8.98
N ASN A 9 -20.59 3.02 -8.67
CA ASN A 9 -20.11 2.98 -7.29
C ASN A 9 -19.79 4.36 -6.73
N VAL A 10 -19.86 5.44 -7.54
CA VAL A 10 -19.61 6.81 -7.07
C VAL A 10 -20.94 7.44 -6.68
N VAL A 11 -21.18 7.62 -5.38
CA VAL A 11 -22.43 8.18 -4.85
C VAL A 11 -22.38 9.70 -4.81
N SER A 12 -21.26 10.26 -4.36
CA SER A 12 -21.07 11.70 -4.27
C SER A 12 -19.60 12.06 -4.49
N PHE A 13 -19.38 13.24 -5.06
CA PHE A 13 -18.06 13.84 -5.25
C PHE A 13 -18.22 15.36 -5.10
N THR A 14 -17.87 15.88 -3.92
CA THR A 14 -18.10 17.27 -3.54
C THR A 14 -16.76 17.96 -3.31
N LEU A 15 -16.55 19.13 -3.91
CA LEU A 15 -15.36 19.94 -3.76
C LEU A 15 -15.64 21.09 -2.78
N HIS A 16 -14.89 21.14 -1.69
CA HIS A 16 -14.91 22.22 -0.71
C HIS A 16 -13.78 23.20 -1.02
N GLN A 17 -14.12 24.47 -1.16
CA GLN A 17 -13.19 25.57 -1.45
C GLN A 17 -13.34 26.75 -0.47
N ASP A 18 -14.24 26.61 0.48
CA ASP A 18 -14.56 27.55 1.55
C ASP A 18 -13.68 27.38 2.80
N GLU A 19 -12.78 26.39 2.78
CA GLU A 19 -11.83 26.11 3.85
C GLU A 19 -10.39 26.52 3.49
N LYS A 20 -9.46 26.40 4.46
CA LYS A 20 -8.06 26.80 4.32
C LYS A 20 -7.35 26.08 3.16
N THR A 21 -7.67 24.81 2.94
CA THR A 21 -7.12 24.00 1.84
C THR A 21 -8.27 23.40 1.05
N PRO A 22 -8.38 23.68 -0.26
CA PRO A 22 -9.39 23.04 -1.10
C PRO A 22 -9.25 21.52 -1.05
N HIS A 23 -10.35 20.81 -0.78
CA HIS A 23 -10.34 19.36 -0.67
C HIS A 23 -11.65 18.74 -1.14
N ILE A 24 -11.60 17.45 -1.47
CA ILE A 24 -12.72 16.72 -2.08
C ILE A 24 -13.21 15.65 -1.12
N HIS A 25 -14.53 15.61 -0.92
CA HIS A 25 -15.23 14.50 -0.28
C HIS A 25 -15.84 13.62 -1.37
N ALA A 26 -15.36 12.38 -1.46
CA ALA A 26 -15.88 11.38 -2.39
C ALA A 26 -16.46 10.20 -1.61
N VAL A 27 -17.75 9.91 -1.84
CA VAL A 27 -18.46 8.79 -1.23
C VAL A 27 -18.60 7.69 -2.26
N LEU A 28 -18.10 6.49 -1.93
CA LEU A 28 -18.20 5.31 -2.78
C LEU A 28 -19.07 4.23 -2.13
N ALA A 29 -19.96 3.64 -2.92
CA ALA A 29 -20.68 2.42 -2.56
C ALA A 29 -19.80 1.21 -2.92
N PRO A 30 -19.44 0.34 -1.95
CA PRO A 30 -18.49 -0.74 -2.20
C PRO A 30 -19.15 -1.98 -2.85
N ILE A 31 -19.67 -1.83 -4.07
CA ILE A 31 -20.29 -2.93 -4.82
C ILE A 31 -19.21 -3.70 -5.58
N THR A 32 -19.08 -4.99 -5.29
CA THR A 32 -18.08 -5.88 -5.90
C THR A 32 -18.54 -6.37 -7.28
N ALA A 33 -17.61 -6.98 -8.05
CA ALA A 33 -17.93 -7.61 -9.34
C ALA A 33 -18.97 -8.74 -9.24
N LYS A 34 -19.17 -9.33 -8.05
CA LYS A 34 -20.21 -10.33 -7.77
C LYS A 34 -21.54 -9.71 -7.33
N ASN A 35 -21.69 -8.40 -7.49
CA ASN A 35 -22.86 -7.62 -7.09
C ASN A 35 -23.18 -7.72 -5.59
N THR A 36 -22.15 -7.76 -4.74
CA THR A 36 -22.28 -7.75 -3.28
C THR A 36 -21.71 -6.46 -2.69
N LEU A 37 -22.19 -6.04 -1.51
CA LEU A 37 -21.63 -4.91 -0.78
C LEU A 37 -20.50 -5.39 0.14
N SER A 38 -19.25 -5.11 -0.23
CA SER A 38 -18.09 -5.50 0.59
C SER A 38 -16.97 -4.47 0.50
N ALA A 39 -16.86 -3.65 1.55
CA ALA A 39 -15.78 -2.69 1.69
C ALA A 39 -14.43 -3.38 1.92
N ASP A 40 -14.38 -4.46 2.70
CA ASP A 40 -13.13 -5.18 2.97
C ASP A 40 -12.51 -5.77 1.70
N GLN A 41 -13.35 -6.30 0.80
CA GLN A 41 -12.86 -6.83 -0.47
C GLN A 41 -12.27 -5.74 -1.39
N LEU A 42 -12.87 -4.54 -1.39
CA LEU A 42 -12.44 -3.43 -2.26
C LEU A 42 -11.36 -2.53 -1.63
N PHE A 43 -11.31 -2.44 -0.31
CA PHE A 43 -10.49 -1.51 0.48
C PHE A 43 -9.69 -2.24 1.58
N ASN A 44 -9.05 -3.34 1.22
CA ASN A 44 -8.07 -4.02 2.07
C ASN A 44 -6.69 -3.32 2.04
N PRO A 45 -5.76 -3.64 2.96
CA PRO A 45 -4.44 -2.99 3.03
C PRO A 45 -3.63 -3.04 1.73
N LYS A 46 -3.72 -4.11 0.94
CA LYS A 46 -3.03 -4.21 -0.36
C LYS A 46 -3.63 -3.25 -1.37
N SER A 47 -4.96 -3.24 -1.51
CA SER A 47 -5.68 -2.37 -2.43
C SER A 47 -5.51 -0.88 -2.13
N LEU A 48 -5.47 -0.50 -0.84
CA LEU A 48 -5.27 0.89 -0.41
C LEU A 48 -3.85 1.39 -0.71
N ARG A 49 -2.82 0.55 -0.51
CA ARG A 49 -1.45 0.87 -0.93
C ARG A 49 -1.36 1.07 -2.44
N GLN A 50 -1.97 0.16 -3.22
CA GLN A 50 -2.02 0.31 -4.67
C GLN A 50 -2.78 1.58 -5.08
N LEU A 51 -3.89 1.90 -4.40
CA LEU A 51 -4.64 3.13 -4.66
C LEU A 51 -3.81 4.39 -4.47
N GLN A 52 -2.97 4.46 -3.42
CA GLN A 52 -2.04 5.57 -3.22
C GLN A 52 -1.03 5.67 -4.37
N THR A 53 -0.50 4.54 -4.84
CA THR A 53 0.43 4.49 -5.97
C THR A 53 -0.23 4.95 -7.27
N ASP A 54 -1.37 4.38 -7.64
CA ASP A 54 -2.06 4.70 -8.89
C ASP A 54 -2.53 6.15 -8.91
N TYR A 55 -3.00 6.66 -7.77
CA TYR A 55 -3.42 8.06 -7.66
C TYR A 55 -2.24 9.02 -7.86
N ALA A 56 -1.09 8.73 -7.27
CA ALA A 56 0.12 9.52 -7.48
C ALA A 56 0.58 9.49 -8.94
N GLN A 57 0.54 8.34 -9.61
CA GLN A 57 0.85 8.22 -11.04
C GLN A 57 -0.09 9.07 -11.90
N ALA A 58 -1.40 9.03 -11.62
CA ALA A 58 -2.39 9.84 -12.31
C ALA A 58 -2.18 11.35 -12.10
N MET A 59 -1.59 11.74 -10.96
CA MET A 59 -1.33 13.13 -10.59
C MET A 59 0.09 13.62 -10.91
N ALA A 60 0.98 12.73 -11.37
CA ALA A 60 2.35 13.07 -11.75
C ALA A 60 2.44 14.18 -12.82
N PRO A 61 1.58 14.22 -13.86
CA PRO A 61 1.56 15.34 -14.81
C PRO A 61 1.22 16.70 -14.18
N HIS A 62 0.60 16.70 -13.00
CA HIS A 62 0.24 17.90 -12.24
C HIS A 62 1.30 18.27 -11.20
N GLY A 63 2.44 17.58 -11.17
CA GLY A 63 3.55 17.84 -10.24
C GLY A 63 3.35 17.28 -8.83
N PHE A 64 2.37 16.39 -8.62
CA PHE A 64 2.19 15.72 -7.34
C PHE A 64 2.96 14.39 -7.29
N GLU A 65 3.57 14.13 -6.15
CA GLU A 65 4.34 12.91 -5.88
C GLU A 65 3.60 11.99 -4.92
N ARG A 66 4.00 10.71 -4.92
CA ARG A 66 3.48 9.72 -3.98
C ARG A 66 3.98 10.01 -2.58
N GLY A 67 3.10 9.87 -1.59
CA GLY A 67 3.52 9.82 -0.18
C GLY A 67 4.50 8.68 0.10
N VAL A 68 5.21 8.79 1.22
CA VAL A 68 6.19 7.80 1.68
C VAL A 68 5.54 6.43 1.83
N GLU A 69 6.09 5.42 1.15
CA GLU A 69 5.63 4.05 1.29
C GLU A 69 5.88 3.52 2.70
N HIS A 70 4.96 2.74 3.25
CA HIS A 70 5.05 2.24 4.63
C HIS A 70 5.21 3.34 5.69
N SER A 71 4.70 4.54 5.41
CA SER A 71 4.68 5.63 6.39
C SER A 71 4.09 5.17 7.72
N GLN A 72 4.80 5.46 8.82
CA GLN A 72 4.33 5.22 10.18
C GLN A 72 3.50 6.40 10.73
N ALA A 73 3.23 7.41 9.90
CA ALA A 73 2.40 8.54 10.29
C ALA A 73 0.99 8.05 10.67
N LYS A 74 0.50 8.49 11.83
CA LYS A 74 -0.88 8.23 12.26
C LYS A 74 -1.77 9.35 11.76
N HIS A 75 -2.99 9.00 11.38
CA HIS A 75 -4.00 9.99 11.05
C HIS A 75 -4.36 10.79 12.32
N ASP A 76 -4.21 12.11 12.25
CA ASP A 76 -4.68 13.01 13.30
C ASP A 76 -6.10 13.51 12.97
N PRO A 77 -7.09 13.27 13.84
CA PRO A 77 -8.44 13.76 13.62
C PRO A 77 -8.48 15.29 13.59
N MET A 78 -9.29 15.87 12.70
CA MET A 78 -9.39 17.33 12.56
C MET A 78 -9.78 18.05 13.87
N GLN A 79 -10.63 17.42 14.70
CA GLN A 79 -11.00 17.94 16.03
C GLN A 79 -9.78 18.16 16.94
N ARG A 80 -8.76 17.29 16.84
CA ARG A 80 -7.54 17.42 17.63
C ARG A 80 -6.77 18.68 17.24
N LEU A 81 -6.70 19.00 15.95
CA LEU A 81 -6.03 20.18 15.44
C LEU A 81 -6.71 21.46 15.93
N TYR A 82 -8.03 21.54 15.83
CA TYR A 82 -8.79 22.68 16.39
C TYR A 82 -8.69 22.77 17.92
N GLY A 83 -8.63 21.64 18.62
CA GLY A 83 -8.41 21.60 20.07
C GLY A 83 -7.07 22.21 20.48
N LEU A 84 -6.00 21.92 19.73
CA LEU A 84 -4.69 22.52 19.94
C LEU A 84 -4.74 24.03 19.68
N GLU A 85 -5.37 24.48 18.60
CA GLU A 85 -5.54 25.90 18.29
C GLU A 85 -6.32 26.65 19.39
N ALA A 86 -7.37 26.04 19.95
CA ALA A 86 -8.15 26.61 21.05
C ALA A 86 -7.35 26.70 22.36
N GLN A 87 -6.60 25.65 22.72
CA GLN A 87 -5.72 25.65 23.90
C GLN A 87 -4.62 26.71 23.78
N HIS A 88 -4.09 26.86 22.57
CA HIS A 88 -3.11 27.88 22.23
C HIS A 88 -3.71 29.28 22.43
N ALA A 89 -4.90 29.55 21.88
CA ALA A 89 -5.60 30.81 22.09
C ALA A 89 -5.86 31.10 23.58
N GLN A 90 -6.24 30.08 24.37
CA GLN A 90 -6.42 30.21 25.82
C GLN A 90 -5.12 30.57 26.54
N ARG A 91 -3.98 29.98 26.17
CA ARG A 91 -2.68 30.30 26.76
C ARG A 91 -2.25 31.74 26.49
N VAL A 92 -2.48 32.24 25.27
CA VAL A 92 -2.26 33.68 24.96
C VAL A 92 -3.17 34.55 25.82
N ALA A 93 -4.45 34.19 25.96
CA ALA A 93 -5.40 34.94 26.78
C ALA A 93 -5.00 34.96 28.27
N GLU A 94 -4.42 33.87 28.79
CA GLU A 94 -3.95 33.79 30.17
C GLU A 94 -2.69 34.66 30.40
N LEU A 95 -1.70 34.57 29.50
CA LEU A 95 -0.47 35.37 29.56
C LEU A 95 -0.73 36.88 29.41
N THR A 96 -1.85 37.25 28.78
CA THR A 96 -2.23 38.64 28.51
C THR A 96 -3.35 39.13 29.40
N ARG A 97 -3.77 38.31 30.38
CA ARG A 97 -4.86 38.65 31.30
C ARG A 97 -4.54 39.95 32.04
N PRO A 98 -5.47 40.92 32.09
CA PRO A 98 -5.24 42.16 32.82
C PRO A 98 -5.08 41.88 34.31
N THR A 99 -3.90 42.16 34.87
CA THR A 99 -3.72 42.32 36.31
C THR A 99 -4.34 43.64 36.76
N ALA A 100 -4.81 43.69 38.01
CA ALA A 100 -5.37 44.90 38.63
C ALA A 100 -4.48 46.13 38.36
N PRO A 101 -5.08 47.31 38.09
CA PRO A 101 -4.31 48.52 37.84
C PRO A 101 -3.40 48.82 39.04
N ALA A 102 -2.16 49.18 38.74
CA ALA A 102 -1.24 49.65 39.77
C ALA A 102 -1.86 50.83 40.54
N PRO A 103 -1.61 50.97 41.85
CA PRO A 103 -2.12 52.10 42.61
C PRO A 103 -1.68 53.41 41.98
N ALA A 104 -2.58 54.39 41.94
CA ALA A 104 -2.30 55.70 41.37
C ALA A 104 -1.12 56.36 42.09
N PHE A 105 -0.22 56.95 41.32
CA PHE A 105 0.88 57.74 41.85
C PHE A 105 0.35 59.00 42.53
N GLN A 106 0.82 59.25 43.75
CA GLN A 106 0.46 60.41 44.57
C GLN A 106 1.71 61.22 44.85
N LEU A 107 1.63 62.54 44.63
CA LEU A 107 2.68 63.47 44.97
C LEU A 107 2.60 63.82 46.46
N SER A 108 3.75 64.08 47.08
CA SER A 108 3.81 64.63 48.43
C SER A 108 3.21 66.05 48.48
N ASP A 109 2.70 66.44 49.64
CA ASP A 109 2.02 67.74 49.79
C ASP A 109 2.99 68.91 49.53
N PRO A 110 2.63 69.85 48.63
CA PRO A 110 3.49 70.96 48.29
C PRO A 110 3.64 71.92 49.50
N PRO A 111 4.85 72.44 49.77
CA PRO A 111 5.13 73.26 50.96
C PRO A 111 4.53 74.69 50.91
N LEU A 112 3.76 75.03 49.87
CA LEU A 112 3.22 76.37 49.62
C LEU A 112 1.68 76.32 49.52
N LEU A 113 1.01 77.20 50.26
CA LEU A 113 -0.46 77.36 50.28
C LEU A 113 -1.03 77.67 48.87
N GLY A 114 -2.13 76.99 48.50
CA GLY A 114 -2.86 77.22 47.24
C GLY A 114 -2.37 76.43 46.03
N ARG A 115 -1.57 75.37 46.21
CA ARG A 115 -1.03 74.51 45.14
C ARG A 115 -1.83 73.22 44.90
N ASP A 116 -3.01 73.07 45.49
CA ASP A 116 -3.83 71.85 45.41
C ASP A 116 -4.28 71.54 43.97
N GLU A 117 -4.71 72.56 43.23
CA GLU A 117 -5.07 72.41 41.81
C GLU A 117 -3.87 72.08 40.91
N TRP A 118 -2.66 72.51 41.31
CA TRP A 118 -1.44 72.14 40.60
C TRP A 118 -1.10 70.67 40.87
N LYS A 119 -1.16 70.24 42.14
CA LYS A 119 -0.93 68.84 42.56
C LYS A 119 -1.89 67.89 41.83
N ALA A 120 -3.19 68.18 41.86
CA ALA A 120 -4.20 67.35 41.21
C ALA A 120 -4.00 67.25 39.69
N ARG A 121 -3.61 68.34 39.02
CA ARG A 121 -3.30 68.34 37.59
C ARG A 121 -2.06 67.52 37.27
N GLU A 122 -1.00 67.63 38.08
CA GLU A 122 0.24 66.91 37.85
C GLU A 122 0.09 65.40 38.14
N GLU A 123 -0.62 65.03 39.21
CA GLU A 123 -1.00 63.63 39.48
C GLU A 123 -1.84 63.05 38.36
N ALA A 124 -2.83 63.79 37.84
CA ALA A 124 -3.65 63.34 36.71
C ALA A 124 -2.79 63.14 35.45
N ARG A 125 -1.83 64.05 35.19
CA ARG A 125 -0.91 63.95 34.04
C ARG A 125 0.01 62.74 34.17
N ILE A 126 0.63 62.54 35.34
CA ILE A 126 1.53 61.43 35.61
C ILE A 126 0.78 60.11 35.50
N ASN A 127 -0.39 60.00 36.13
CA ASN A 127 -1.20 58.78 36.09
C ASN A 127 -1.72 58.48 34.67
N ALA A 128 -2.07 59.49 33.87
CA ALA A 128 -2.46 59.30 32.47
C ALA A 128 -1.30 58.80 31.60
N GLU A 129 -0.09 59.32 31.79
CA GLU A 129 1.09 58.84 31.07
C GLU A 129 1.51 57.44 31.51
N LEU A 130 1.44 57.13 32.82
CA LEU A 130 1.63 55.78 33.34
C LEU A 130 0.64 54.78 32.73
N ALA A 131 -0.64 55.17 32.63
CA ALA A 131 -1.68 54.35 32.02
C ALA A 131 -1.39 54.09 30.52
N ARG A 132 -0.98 55.12 29.77
CA ARG A 132 -0.58 54.99 28.37
C ARG A 132 0.61 54.03 28.21
N GLN A 133 1.65 54.17 29.03
CA GLN A 133 2.83 53.29 28.98
C GLN A 133 2.47 51.85 29.35
N ALA A 134 1.61 51.65 30.36
CA ALA A 134 1.13 50.33 30.73
C ALA A 134 0.32 49.67 29.61
N GLU A 135 -0.51 50.43 28.89
CA GLU A 135 -1.27 49.94 27.74
C GLU A 135 -0.35 49.57 26.57
N ALA A 136 0.65 50.41 26.25
CA ALA A 136 1.64 50.12 25.23
C ALA A 136 2.47 48.86 25.56
N ALA A 137 2.90 48.70 26.82
CA ALA A 137 3.61 47.50 27.27
C ALA A 137 2.75 46.23 27.18
N ARG A 138 1.45 46.33 27.51
CA ARG A 138 0.49 45.22 27.36
C ARG A 138 0.32 44.81 25.90
N ALA A 139 0.18 45.78 25.00
CA ALA A 139 0.08 45.49 23.56
C ALA A 139 1.34 44.75 23.05
N GLN A 140 2.52 45.16 23.50
CA GLN A 140 3.77 44.46 23.17
C GLN A 140 3.82 43.04 23.74
N LEU A 141 3.38 42.83 24.99
CA LEU A 141 3.31 41.50 25.60
C LEU A 141 2.39 40.54 24.85
N VAL A 142 1.23 41.02 24.38
CA VAL A 142 0.31 40.23 23.54
C VAL A 142 1.00 39.76 22.27
N GLU A 143 1.75 40.64 21.62
CA GLU A 143 2.44 40.32 20.38
C GLU A 143 3.59 39.34 20.59
N VAL A 144 4.39 39.54 21.66
CA VAL A 144 5.46 38.62 22.05
C VAL A 144 4.89 37.25 22.40
N ALA A 145 3.76 37.17 23.11
CA ALA A 145 3.11 35.91 23.45
C ALA A 145 2.64 35.15 22.19
N LYS A 146 2.05 35.86 21.21
CA LYS A 146 1.67 35.27 19.92
C LYS A 146 2.89 34.75 19.15
N LEU A 147 3.97 35.53 19.07
CA LEU A 147 5.20 35.15 18.38
C LEU A 147 5.88 33.94 19.03
N ALA A 148 5.99 33.93 20.36
CA ALA A 148 6.57 32.81 21.09
C ALA A 148 5.79 31.51 20.81
N GLN A 149 4.46 31.58 20.78
CA GLN A 149 3.64 30.43 20.47
C GLN A 149 3.78 29.97 19.01
N ALA A 150 3.75 30.90 18.05
CA ALA A 150 3.96 30.59 16.64
C ALA A 150 5.31 29.88 16.42
N ASN A 151 6.36 30.36 17.09
CA ASN A 151 7.68 29.72 17.08
C ASN A 151 7.65 28.31 17.68
N THR A 152 6.94 28.08 18.80
CA THR A 152 6.82 26.72 19.36
C THR A 152 6.09 25.76 18.44
N ALA A 153 4.99 26.19 17.82
CA ALA A 153 4.22 25.38 16.88
C ALA A 153 5.04 25.06 15.61
N ALA A 154 5.78 26.05 15.09
CA ALA A 154 6.67 25.86 13.96
C ALA A 154 7.80 24.87 14.30
N ALA A 155 8.41 24.97 15.49
CA ALA A 155 9.45 24.04 15.92
C ALA A 155 8.94 22.59 16.01
N GLU A 156 7.70 22.39 16.48
CA GLU A 156 7.09 21.07 16.55
C GLU A 156 6.79 20.50 15.15
N GLN A 157 6.31 21.34 14.22
CA GLN A 157 6.13 20.95 12.82
C GLN A 157 7.45 20.54 12.16
N VAL A 158 8.52 21.33 12.34
CA VAL A 158 9.85 20.99 11.83
C VAL A 158 10.32 19.65 12.36
N ARG A 159 10.13 19.38 13.66
CA ARG A 159 10.50 18.09 14.27
C ARG A 159 9.72 16.92 13.68
N VAL A 160 8.42 17.08 13.44
CA VAL A 160 7.57 16.05 12.80
C VAL A 160 8.03 15.79 11.38
N LEU A 161 8.27 16.84 10.59
CA LEU A 161 8.74 16.74 9.21
C LEU A 161 10.12 16.07 9.13
N GLN A 162 11.05 16.43 10.02
CA GLN A 162 12.36 15.77 10.10
C GLN A 162 12.25 14.27 10.38
N LYS A 163 11.35 13.86 11.27
CA LYS A 163 11.10 12.44 11.55
C LYS A 163 10.52 11.70 10.34
N GLN A 164 9.61 12.35 9.60
CA GLN A 164 9.05 11.79 8.38
C GLN A 164 10.10 11.65 7.28
N LEU A 165 10.94 12.67 7.11
CA LEU A 165 12.03 12.66 6.14
C LEU A 165 13.04 11.55 6.43
N SER A 166 13.52 11.43 7.68
CA SER A 166 14.49 10.38 8.04
C SER A 166 13.93 8.97 7.86
N THR A 167 12.64 8.77 8.15
CA THR A 167 11.97 7.49 7.87
C THR A 167 11.94 7.20 6.37
N SER A 168 11.60 8.21 5.56
CA SER A 168 11.59 8.06 4.11
C SER A 168 12.98 7.79 3.53
N GLU A 169 14.00 8.47 4.01
CA GLU A 169 15.38 8.30 3.55
C GLU A 169 15.91 6.92 3.92
N GLY A 170 15.67 6.46 5.15
CA GLY A 170 16.04 5.11 5.58
C GLY A 170 15.38 4.01 4.75
N LEU A 171 14.09 4.16 4.41
CA LEU A 171 13.40 3.22 3.53
C LEU A 171 13.94 3.25 2.10
N LYS A 172 14.22 4.44 1.55
CA LYS A 172 14.83 4.57 0.21
C LYS A 172 16.21 3.92 0.17
N GLN A 173 17.02 4.14 1.19
CA GLN A 173 18.36 3.57 1.28
C GLN A 173 18.32 2.03 1.40
N GLY A 174 17.44 1.49 2.24
CA GLY A 174 17.27 0.04 2.38
C GLY A 174 16.79 -0.64 1.09
N ASN A 175 15.84 -0.03 0.39
CA ASN A 175 15.39 -0.53 -0.92
C ASN A 175 16.51 -0.49 -1.96
N PHE A 176 17.31 0.59 -1.97
CA PHE A 176 18.43 0.73 -2.89
C PHE A 176 19.54 -0.30 -2.64
N THR A 177 19.91 -0.54 -1.38
CA THR A 177 20.90 -1.58 -1.03
C THR A 177 20.41 -2.97 -1.40
N GLY A 178 19.15 -3.28 -1.10
CA GLY A 178 18.56 -4.58 -1.49
C GLY A 178 18.55 -4.79 -3.01
N LEU A 179 18.27 -3.73 -3.78
CA LEU A 179 18.32 -3.78 -5.25
C LEU A 179 19.76 -4.01 -5.74
N GLN A 180 20.75 -3.32 -5.18
CA GLN A 180 22.15 -3.51 -5.53
C GLN A 180 22.63 -4.93 -5.24
N GLU A 181 22.27 -5.49 -4.07
CA GLU A 181 22.62 -6.86 -3.71
C GLU A 181 21.99 -7.89 -4.64
N ALA A 182 20.70 -7.73 -4.97
CA ALA A 182 20.02 -8.60 -5.93
C ALA A 182 20.66 -8.52 -7.32
N THR A 183 21.00 -7.31 -7.78
CA THR A 183 21.67 -7.11 -9.08
C THR A 183 23.03 -7.78 -9.10
N LYS A 184 23.82 -7.64 -8.02
CA LYS A 184 25.12 -8.30 -7.90
C LYS A 184 25.02 -9.82 -7.85
N GLN A 185 24.00 -10.37 -7.21
CA GLN A 185 23.76 -11.82 -7.20
C GLN A 185 23.46 -12.35 -8.61
N VAL A 186 22.66 -11.61 -9.39
CA VAL A 186 22.39 -11.95 -10.80
C VAL A 186 23.69 -11.90 -11.61
N GLU A 187 24.48 -10.84 -11.50
CA GLU A 187 25.77 -10.71 -12.20
C GLU A 187 26.75 -11.85 -11.86
N VAL A 188 26.82 -12.24 -10.58
CA VAL A 188 27.67 -13.38 -10.14
C VAL A 188 27.15 -14.69 -10.73
N GLY A 189 25.83 -14.87 -10.77
CA GLY A 189 25.19 -16.02 -11.42
C GLY A 189 25.57 -16.12 -12.90
N ASP A 190 25.40 -15.02 -13.65
CA ASP A 190 25.72 -14.96 -15.08
C ASP A 190 27.21 -15.26 -15.34
N GLN A 191 28.12 -14.67 -14.57
CA GLN A 191 29.56 -14.96 -14.69
C GLN A 191 29.90 -16.42 -14.37
N MET A 192 29.19 -17.04 -13.43
CA MET A 192 29.36 -18.45 -13.10
C MET A 192 28.90 -19.33 -14.27
N PHE A 193 27.74 -19.03 -14.85
CA PHE A 193 27.24 -19.70 -16.06
C PHE A 193 28.22 -19.58 -17.23
N ASP A 194 28.73 -18.37 -17.51
CA ASP A 194 29.70 -18.15 -18.60
C ASP A 194 30.97 -18.97 -18.41
N LYS A 195 31.55 -18.96 -17.21
CA LYS A 195 32.75 -19.75 -16.90
C LYS A 195 32.51 -21.25 -17.09
N MET A 196 31.34 -21.73 -16.70
CA MET A 196 30.98 -23.14 -16.84
C MET A 196 30.74 -23.53 -18.29
N ALA A 197 30.07 -22.67 -19.07
CA ALA A 197 29.88 -22.89 -20.50
C ALA A 197 31.22 -22.99 -21.23
N VAL A 198 32.18 -22.13 -20.89
CA VAL A 198 33.55 -22.19 -21.44
C VAL A 198 34.25 -23.49 -21.07
N ARG A 199 34.23 -23.91 -19.78
CA ARG A 199 34.85 -25.16 -19.33
C ARG A 199 34.25 -26.39 -20.01
N TYR A 200 32.93 -26.43 -20.13
CA TYR A 200 32.23 -27.49 -20.84
C TYR A 200 32.62 -27.54 -22.33
N ALA A 201 32.70 -26.39 -23.00
CA ALA A 201 33.15 -26.30 -24.39
C ALA A 201 34.62 -26.72 -24.57
N GLN A 202 35.43 -26.57 -23.53
CA GLN A 202 36.82 -27.05 -23.47
C GLN A 202 36.95 -28.55 -23.16
N GLY A 203 35.82 -29.24 -22.93
CA GLY A 203 35.78 -30.69 -22.70
C GLY A 203 36.01 -31.11 -21.25
N GLU A 204 35.93 -30.19 -20.28
CA GLU A 204 35.97 -30.56 -18.86
C GLU A 204 34.70 -31.33 -18.45
N ASP A 205 34.89 -32.40 -17.65
CA ASP A 205 33.77 -33.11 -17.04
C ASP A 205 33.31 -32.40 -15.76
N LEU A 206 32.16 -31.75 -15.83
CA LEU A 206 31.54 -31.03 -14.72
C LEU A 206 30.68 -31.99 -13.89
N ALA A 207 31.32 -32.93 -13.18
CA ALA A 207 30.65 -34.00 -12.43
C ALA A 207 29.59 -33.47 -11.45
N ASP A 208 29.91 -32.43 -10.67
CA ASP A 208 28.99 -31.80 -9.72
C ASP A 208 27.75 -31.23 -10.41
N PHE A 209 27.91 -30.67 -11.63
CA PHE A 209 26.81 -30.15 -12.43
C PHE A 209 25.93 -31.25 -12.99
N ARG A 210 26.54 -32.36 -13.38
CA ARG A 210 25.80 -33.53 -13.83
C ARG A 210 24.94 -34.10 -12.70
N GLU A 211 25.50 -34.20 -11.50
CA GLU A 211 24.78 -34.66 -10.30
C GLU A 211 23.67 -33.68 -9.89
N PHE A 212 23.96 -32.38 -9.92
CA PHE A 212 22.96 -31.34 -9.68
C PHE A 212 21.83 -31.40 -10.71
N GLY A 213 22.16 -31.48 -12.00
CA GLY A 213 21.19 -31.60 -13.09
C GLY A 213 20.34 -32.86 -12.98
N ALA A 214 20.94 -34.00 -12.57
CA ALA A 214 20.20 -35.23 -12.31
C ALA A 214 19.22 -35.07 -11.13
N THR A 215 19.64 -34.37 -10.07
CA THR A 215 18.79 -34.06 -8.91
C THR A 215 17.62 -33.17 -9.29
N VAL A 216 17.86 -32.09 -10.04
CA VAL A 216 16.81 -31.20 -10.54
C VAL A 216 15.85 -31.98 -11.44
N ARG A 217 16.37 -32.80 -12.37
CA ARG A 217 15.54 -33.64 -13.24
C ARG A 217 14.67 -34.62 -12.45
N GLU A 218 15.20 -35.21 -11.37
CA GLU A 218 14.46 -36.12 -10.50
C GLU A 218 13.29 -35.42 -9.78
N GLN A 219 13.56 -34.23 -9.23
CA GLN A 219 12.55 -33.39 -8.57
C GLN A 219 11.43 -33.00 -9.54
N GLU A 220 11.80 -32.56 -10.74
CA GLU A 220 10.86 -32.22 -11.82
C GLU A 220 10.03 -33.44 -12.27
N ARG A 221 10.64 -34.63 -12.32
CA ARG A 221 9.91 -35.87 -12.63
C ARG A 221 8.85 -36.17 -11.58
N ALA A 222 9.20 -36.03 -10.31
CA ALA A 222 8.28 -36.25 -9.19
C ALA A 222 7.13 -35.25 -9.20
N GLU A 223 7.42 -33.96 -9.46
CA GLU A 223 6.40 -32.93 -9.55
C GLU A 223 5.47 -33.13 -10.74
N LEU A 224 6.01 -33.43 -11.93
CA LEU A 224 5.19 -33.78 -13.08
C LEU A 224 4.28 -34.98 -12.79
N THR A 225 4.80 -36.01 -12.10
CA THR A 225 3.99 -37.17 -11.70
C THR A 225 2.82 -36.74 -10.81
N ARG A 226 3.09 -35.90 -9.80
CA ARG A 226 2.08 -35.36 -8.89
C ARG A 226 1.05 -34.48 -9.61
N VAL A 227 1.48 -33.66 -10.56
CA VAL A 227 0.61 -32.81 -11.39
C VAL A 227 -0.33 -33.68 -12.22
N VAL A 228 0.21 -34.71 -12.88
CA VAL A 228 -0.59 -35.65 -13.68
C VAL A 228 -1.58 -36.43 -12.80
N GLU A 229 -1.17 -36.91 -11.63
CA GLU A 229 -2.07 -37.55 -10.66
C GLU A 229 -3.23 -36.62 -10.29
N GLY A 230 -2.92 -35.38 -9.93
CA GLY A 230 -3.92 -34.36 -9.63
C GLY A 230 -4.87 -34.09 -10.79
N MET A 231 -4.38 -34.08 -12.03
CA MET A 231 -5.20 -33.91 -13.23
C MET A 231 -6.13 -35.10 -13.46
N LEU A 232 -5.64 -36.33 -13.28
CA LEU A 232 -6.42 -37.56 -13.46
C LEU A 232 -7.57 -37.68 -12.44
N THR A 233 -7.49 -37.05 -11.27
CA THR A 233 -8.62 -37.02 -10.32
C THR A 233 -9.77 -36.14 -10.80
N LYS A 234 -9.49 -35.11 -11.60
CA LYS A 234 -10.46 -34.13 -12.12
C LYS A 234 -11.11 -34.60 -13.43
N PRO A 235 -12.22 -33.98 -13.86
CA PRO A 235 -12.81 -34.27 -15.16
C PRO A 235 -11.89 -33.84 -16.31
N VAL A 236 -11.71 -34.73 -17.28
CA VAL A 236 -10.94 -34.51 -18.52
C VAL A 236 -11.80 -34.94 -19.70
N ARG A 237 -11.95 -34.06 -20.69
CA ARG A 237 -12.90 -34.27 -21.81
C ARG A 237 -12.35 -35.20 -22.87
N ASP A 238 -11.10 -35.01 -23.26
CA ASP A 238 -10.39 -35.74 -24.32
C ASP A 238 -8.87 -35.53 -24.14
N GLY A 239 -8.08 -36.06 -25.09
CA GLY A 239 -6.62 -35.91 -25.08
C GLY A 239 -6.15 -34.46 -25.24
N ASP A 240 -6.89 -33.63 -25.97
CA ASP A 240 -6.53 -32.23 -26.23
C ASP A 240 -6.77 -31.38 -24.97
N ASP A 241 -7.86 -31.62 -24.24
CA ASP A 241 -8.14 -31.01 -22.93
C ASP A 241 -7.07 -31.40 -21.90
N PHE A 242 -6.58 -32.64 -21.96
CA PHE A 242 -5.48 -33.08 -21.09
C PHE A 242 -4.16 -32.35 -21.43
N GLN A 243 -3.82 -32.25 -22.70
CA GLN A 243 -2.63 -31.52 -23.16
C GLN A 243 -2.70 -30.03 -22.81
N ALA A 244 -3.85 -29.38 -23.01
CA ALA A 244 -4.05 -27.98 -22.66
C ALA A 244 -3.86 -27.72 -21.15
N LYS A 245 -4.31 -28.65 -20.30
CA LYS A 245 -4.11 -28.57 -18.85
C LYS A 245 -2.65 -28.75 -18.45
N LEU A 246 -1.93 -29.65 -19.09
CA LEU A 246 -0.49 -29.82 -18.90
C LEU A 246 0.28 -28.56 -19.33
N GLN A 247 -0.10 -27.98 -20.46
CA GLN A 247 0.52 -26.74 -20.95
C GLN A 247 0.24 -25.57 -19.99
N ALA A 248 -0.98 -25.46 -19.45
CA ALA A 248 -1.29 -24.49 -18.41
C ALA A 248 -0.51 -24.71 -17.09
N ALA A 249 0.01 -25.92 -16.87
CA ALA A 249 0.89 -26.27 -15.76
C ALA A 249 2.40 -26.15 -16.12
N GLY A 250 2.75 -25.63 -17.30
CA GLY A 250 4.14 -25.42 -17.73
C GLY A 250 4.81 -26.60 -18.43
N TYR A 251 4.03 -27.61 -18.85
CA TYR A 251 4.54 -28.80 -19.53
C TYR A 251 4.02 -28.91 -20.96
N GLN A 252 4.94 -29.05 -21.91
CA GLN A 252 4.61 -29.35 -23.30
C GLN A 252 4.63 -30.85 -23.56
N VAL A 253 3.72 -31.32 -24.41
CA VAL A 253 3.70 -32.71 -24.89
C VAL A 253 4.17 -32.72 -26.34
N GLN A 254 5.24 -33.45 -26.61
CA GLN A 254 5.78 -33.63 -27.96
C GLN A 254 5.98 -35.12 -28.26
N ARG A 255 6.40 -35.44 -29.49
CA ARG A 255 6.84 -36.81 -29.85
C ARG A 255 8.34 -36.80 -30.08
N ASP A 256 9.02 -37.82 -29.56
CA ASP A 256 10.44 -38.05 -29.84
C ASP A 256 10.66 -38.52 -31.29
N GLU A 257 11.92 -38.68 -31.69
CA GLU A 257 12.33 -39.16 -33.02
C GLU A 257 11.78 -40.56 -33.37
N GLN A 258 11.35 -41.33 -32.36
CA GLN A 258 10.75 -42.66 -32.51
C GLN A 258 9.21 -42.61 -32.49
N GLY A 259 8.61 -41.42 -32.44
CA GLY A 259 7.17 -41.21 -32.39
C GLY A 259 6.51 -41.46 -31.02
N LYS A 260 7.29 -41.64 -29.95
CA LYS A 260 6.78 -41.83 -28.58
C LYS A 260 6.57 -40.49 -27.89
N GLY A 261 5.56 -40.41 -27.02
CA GLY A 261 5.24 -39.20 -26.28
C GLY A 261 6.34 -38.81 -25.27
N ILE A 262 6.68 -37.52 -25.26
CA ILE A 262 7.60 -36.91 -24.29
C ILE A 262 6.93 -35.68 -23.66
N PHE A 263 7.25 -35.44 -22.40
CA PHE A 263 6.92 -34.23 -21.67
C PHE A 263 8.16 -33.35 -21.56
N ILE A 264 8.00 -32.06 -21.78
CA ILE A 264 9.07 -31.07 -21.69
C ILE A 264 8.62 -29.98 -20.72
N HIS A 265 9.39 -29.75 -19.66
CA HIS A 265 9.14 -28.63 -18.76
C HIS A 265 9.71 -27.34 -19.38
N GLU A 266 8.88 -26.31 -19.54
CA GLU A 266 9.29 -25.09 -20.26
C GLU A 266 10.40 -24.32 -19.54
N ALA A 267 10.40 -24.30 -18.21
CA ALA A 267 11.34 -23.49 -17.44
C ALA A 267 12.74 -24.14 -17.33
N SER A 268 12.80 -25.46 -17.13
CA SER A 268 14.07 -26.18 -16.95
C SER A 268 14.57 -26.88 -18.20
N GLY A 269 13.72 -27.03 -19.24
CA GLY A 269 14.01 -27.82 -20.42
C GLY A 269 14.06 -29.34 -20.17
N ALA A 270 13.71 -29.79 -18.95
CA ALA A 270 13.78 -31.20 -18.58
C ALA A 270 12.79 -32.02 -19.42
N THR A 271 13.30 -33.10 -20.04
CA THR A 271 12.53 -33.99 -20.89
C THR A 271 12.30 -35.34 -20.23
N PHE A 272 11.07 -35.83 -20.30
CA PHE A 272 10.64 -37.10 -19.70
C PHE A 272 9.84 -37.91 -20.71
N LYS A 273 10.19 -39.18 -20.92
CA LYS A 273 9.33 -40.07 -21.71
C LYS A 273 8.05 -40.34 -20.94
N THR A 274 6.94 -40.55 -21.66
CA THR A 274 5.66 -40.94 -21.02
C THR A 274 5.77 -42.21 -20.18
N THR A 275 6.75 -43.08 -20.44
CA THR A 275 7.02 -44.31 -19.66
C THR A 275 7.72 -44.05 -18.33
N GLU A 276 8.42 -42.92 -18.20
CA GLU A 276 9.11 -42.52 -16.96
C GLU A 276 8.14 -41.91 -15.93
N ILE A 277 6.96 -41.48 -16.39
CA ILE A 277 5.94 -40.86 -15.56
C ILE A 277 4.87 -41.90 -15.26
N GLN A 278 4.86 -42.39 -14.02
CA GLN A 278 3.95 -43.44 -13.56
C GLN A 278 3.05 -42.93 -12.43
N PRO A 279 2.04 -42.10 -12.76
CA PRO A 279 1.09 -41.62 -11.76
C PRO A 279 0.36 -42.80 -11.15
N ASN A 280 0.23 -42.83 -9.82
CA ASN A 280 -0.32 -43.94 -9.05
C ASN A 280 0.38 -45.29 -9.34
N GLY A 281 1.64 -45.28 -9.77
CA GLY A 281 2.42 -46.48 -10.11
C GLY A 281 1.96 -47.18 -11.39
N LYS A 282 1.19 -46.52 -12.26
CA LYS A 282 0.66 -47.10 -13.52
C LYS A 282 0.95 -46.18 -14.71
N ALA A 283 0.89 -46.74 -15.91
CA ALA A 283 1.03 -45.96 -17.14
C ALA A 283 -0.11 -44.93 -17.30
N ILE A 284 0.21 -43.77 -17.88
CA ILE A 284 -0.75 -42.66 -18.07
C ILE A 284 -1.89 -43.06 -19.00
N GLY A 285 -1.59 -43.73 -20.12
CA GLY A 285 -2.56 -44.02 -21.18
C GLY A 285 -3.87 -44.67 -20.67
N PRO A 286 -3.83 -45.84 -20.02
CA PRO A 286 -5.03 -46.49 -19.50
C PRO A 286 -5.80 -45.66 -18.46
N GLN A 287 -5.08 -44.88 -17.63
CA GLN A 287 -5.69 -44.02 -16.62
C GLN A 287 -6.41 -42.83 -17.24
N LEU A 288 -5.82 -42.23 -18.27
CA LEU A 288 -6.42 -41.12 -19.01
C LEU A 288 -7.71 -41.57 -19.70
N THR A 289 -7.70 -42.73 -20.37
CA THR A 289 -8.91 -43.31 -20.98
C THR A 289 -10.01 -43.50 -19.95
N ALA A 290 -9.70 -44.10 -18.79
CA ALA A 290 -10.67 -44.30 -17.71
C ALA A 290 -11.23 -42.96 -17.17
N THR A 291 -10.40 -41.92 -17.08
CA THR A 291 -10.83 -40.59 -16.63
C THR A 291 -11.75 -39.90 -17.65
N ILE A 292 -11.48 -40.05 -18.95
CA ILE A 292 -12.33 -39.54 -20.04
C ILE A 292 -13.68 -40.25 -20.04
N GLU A 293 -13.70 -41.59 -19.92
CA GLU A 293 -14.92 -42.37 -19.83
C GLU A 293 -15.76 -41.97 -18.60
N ARG A 294 -15.11 -41.83 -17.43
CA ARG A 294 -15.75 -41.36 -16.19
C ARG A 294 -16.37 -39.97 -16.38
N THR A 295 -15.66 -39.06 -17.02
CA THR A 295 -16.13 -37.69 -17.29
C THR A 295 -17.35 -37.71 -18.22
N THR A 296 -17.32 -38.54 -19.25
CA THR A 296 -18.43 -38.70 -20.21
C THR A 296 -19.67 -39.29 -19.54
N GLN A 297 -19.51 -40.32 -18.71
CA GLN A 297 -20.62 -40.92 -17.94
C GLN A 297 -21.24 -39.93 -16.94
N GLN A 298 -20.42 -39.11 -16.28
CA GLN A 298 -20.91 -38.05 -15.37
C GLN A 298 -21.68 -36.95 -16.11
N ALA A 299 -21.28 -36.62 -17.34
CA ALA A 299 -22.03 -35.67 -18.19
C ALA A 299 -23.38 -36.24 -18.64
N LEU A 300 -23.42 -37.51 -19.06
CA LEU A 300 -24.65 -38.22 -19.47
C LEU A 300 -25.67 -38.33 -18.34
N THR A 301 -25.23 -38.68 -17.13
CA THR A 301 -26.10 -38.79 -15.94
C THR A 301 -26.65 -37.43 -15.50
N LYS A 302 -25.86 -36.35 -15.58
CA LYS A 302 -26.35 -34.97 -15.34
C LYS A 302 -27.41 -34.54 -16.35
N SER A 303 -27.25 -34.87 -17.65
CA SER A 303 -28.26 -34.54 -18.67
C SER A 303 -29.59 -35.28 -18.48
N LYS A 304 -29.55 -36.55 -18.05
CA LYS A 304 -30.75 -37.35 -17.75
C LYS A 304 -31.48 -36.88 -16.48
N GLY A 305 -30.76 -36.29 -15.51
CA GLY A 305 -31.35 -35.69 -14.32
C GLY A 305 -32.12 -34.38 -14.58
N GLN A 306 -31.64 -33.54 -15.50
CA GLN A 306 -32.31 -32.28 -15.86
C GLN A 306 -33.58 -32.49 -16.71
N SER A 307 -33.66 -33.56 -17.51
CA SER A 307 -34.85 -33.88 -18.31
C SER A 307 -36.05 -34.37 -17.48
N ARG A 308 -35.85 -34.83 -16.24
CA ARG A 308 -36.93 -35.31 -15.35
C ARG A 308 -37.49 -34.24 -14.40
N GLY A 309 -36.92 -33.04 -14.35
CA GLY A 309 -37.37 -31.95 -13.46
C GLY A 309 -38.27 -30.90 -14.10
N GLY A 310 -38.62 -31.03 -15.39
CA GLY A 310 -39.31 -30.01 -16.18
C GLY A 310 -40.83 -30.17 -16.34
N GLY A 311 -41.48 -31.06 -15.58
CA GLY A 311 -42.92 -31.27 -15.71
C GLY A 311 -43.55 -31.64 -14.39
N ILE A 312 -44.27 -30.69 -13.79
CA ILE A 312 -45.60 -30.81 -13.18
C ILE A 312 -45.93 -29.45 -12.54
N GLY A 313 -47.01 -28.83 -13.02
CA GLY A 313 -47.53 -27.56 -12.55
C GLY A 313 -48.69 -27.06 -13.40
N MET A 314 -49.66 -27.94 -13.69
CA MET A 314 -51.02 -27.57 -14.10
C MET A 314 -51.93 -28.01 -12.97
N GLY A 315 -52.64 -27.05 -12.38
CA GLY A 315 -53.55 -27.20 -11.25
C GLY A 315 -53.89 -25.83 -10.69
#